data_AF-A0A852K3M2-F1
#
_entry.id   AF-A0A852K3M2-F1
#
_cell.length_a   1.000
_cell.length_b   1.000
_cell.length_c   1.000
_cell.angle_alpha   90.00
_cell.angle_beta   90.00
_cell.angle_gamma   90.00
#
_symmetry.space_group_name_H-M   'P 1'
#
loop_
_entity.id
_entity.type
_entity.pdbx_description
1 polymer ?
#
loop_
_entity_poly.entity_id
_entity_poly.type
_entity_poly.pdbx_seq_one_letter_code
_entity_poly.pdbx_strand_id
1 'polypeptide(L)' 'METLSDAEVLSAMTHVLRTMTGNPDLPAPRSVLRSRWHSAPYTRGSYSYVAVGSSGDDIDVLAQPLPEDPRDPR' A
#
# COMPACT_ATOMS: atom_id res chain seq x y z
N MET A 1 7.29 5.78 -5.01
CA MET A 1 6.63 6.60 -3.96
C MET A 1 7.15 6.31 -2.56
N GLU A 2 7.21 5.06 -2.10
CA GLU A 2 7.67 4.77 -0.72
C GLU A 2 9.17 5.06 -0.49
N THR A 3 10.00 4.89 -1.51
CA THR A 3 11.45 5.15 -1.47
C THR A 3 11.84 6.62 -1.64
N LEU A 4 10.90 7.47 -2.07
CA LEU A 4 11.16 8.89 -2.26
C LEU A 4 11.17 9.61 -0.91
N SER A 5 11.96 10.67 -0.83
CA SER A 5 11.95 11.58 0.32
C SER A 5 10.65 12.41 0.36
N ASP A 6 10.35 12.98 1.52
CA ASP A 6 9.18 13.84 1.68
C ASP A 6 9.28 15.11 0.84
N ALA A 7 10.49 15.65 0.67
CA ALA A 7 10.74 16.85 -0.13
C ALA A 7 10.44 16.63 -1.62
N GLU A 8 10.86 15.49 -2.18
CA GLU A 8 10.60 15.14 -3.58
C GLU A 8 9.10 14.99 -3.84
N VAL A 9 8.38 14.30 -2.94
CA VAL A 9 6.93 14.12 -3.04
C VAL A 9 6.21 15.46 -2.93
N LEU A 10 6.55 16.29 -1.95
CA LEU A 10 5.96 17.61 -1.76
C LEU A 10 6.17 18.53 -2.97
N SER A 11 7.38 18.53 -3.54
CA SER A 11 7.72 19.31 -4.73
C SER A 11 6.84 18.92 -5.92
N ALA A 12 6.77 17.63 -6.22
CA ALA A 12 5.95 17.10 -7.32
C ALA A 12 4.45 17.39 -7.09
N MET A 13 3.94 17.17 -5.87
CA MET A 13 2.55 17.46 -5.54
C MET A 13 2.22 18.96 -5.66
N THR A 14 3.11 19.83 -5.20
CA THR A 14 2.93 21.29 -5.32
C THR A 14 2.85 21.70 -6.79
N HIS A 15 3.70 21.14 -7.65
CA HIS A 15 3.64 21.39 -9.09
C HIS A 15 2.31 20.95 -9.69
N VAL A 16 1.84 19.74 -9.38
CA VAL A 16 0.54 19.24 -9.84
C VAL A 16 -0.60 20.14 -9.37
N LEU A 17 -0.60 20.54 -8.11
CA LEU A 17 -1.64 21.41 -7.55
C LEU A 17 -1.66 22.77 -8.25
N ARG A 18 -0.51 23.42 -8.45
CA ARG A 18 -0.41 24.70 -9.17
C ARG A 18 -0.96 24.62 -10.59
N THR A 19 -0.63 23.55 -11.31
CA THR A 19 -1.12 23.30 -12.67
C THR A 19 -2.64 23.09 -12.68
N MET A 20 -3.16 22.24 -11.79
CA MET A 20 -4.58 21.91 -11.73
C MET A 20 -5.44 23.10 -11.29
N THR A 21 -4.94 23.93 -10.37
CA THR A 21 -5.66 25.12 -9.89
C THR A 21 -5.40 26.36 -10.72
N GLY A 22 -4.47 26.34 -11.69
CA GLY A 22 -4.05 27.52 -12.45
C GLY A 22 -3.40 28.62 -11.60
N ASN A 23 -2.93 28.29 -10.39
CA ASN A 23 -2.40 29.26 -9.45
C ASN A 23 -0.90 28.98 -9.22
N PRO A 24 0.02 29.72 -9.88
CA PRO A 24 1.46 29.50 -9.73
C PRO A 24 2.00 29.87 -8.34
N ASP A 25 1.29 30.75 -7.62
CA ASP A 25 1.72 31.28 -6.32
C ASP A 25 1.24 30.42 -5.14
N LEU A 26 0.55 29.30 -5.41
CA LEU A 26 0.15 28.37 -4.37
C LEU A 26 1.38 27.90 -3.58
N PRO A 27 1.45 28.12 -2.25
CA PRO A 27 2.61 27.75 -1.45
C PRO A 27 2.72 26.23 -1.34
N ALA A 28 3.95 25.74 -1.15
CA ALA A 28 4.16 24.32 -0.88
C ALA A 28 3.57 23.93 0.48
N PRO A 29 2.98 22.73 0.63
CA PRO A 29 2.53 22.24 1.92
C PRO A 29 3.69 22.08 2.91
N ARG A 30 3.43 22.29 4.19
CA ARG A 30 4.44 22.20 5.26
C ARG A 30 4.93 20.78 5.52
N SER A 31 4.06 19.79 5.37
CA SER A 31 4.34 18.38 5.65
C SER A 31 3.41 17.50 4.85
N VAL A 32 3.80 16.25 4.66
CA VAL A 32 2.98 15.21 4.03
C VAL A 32 2.87 14.01 4.96
N LEU A 33 1.67 13.48 5.10
CA LEU A 33 1.43 12.16 5.69
C LEU A 33 1.10 11.20 4.54
N ARG A 34 1.89 10.13 4.38
CA ARG A 34 1.65 9.11 3.36
C ARG A 34 1.79 7.71 3.95
N SER A 35 0.96 6.79 3.47
CA SER A 35 1.10 5.37 3.78
C SER A 35 2.36 4.77 3.14
N ARG A 36 2.93 3.76 3.80
CA ARG A 36 4.02 2.93 3.27
C ARG A 36 3.68 1.44 3.45
N TRP A 37 2.51 1.03 2.96
CA TRP A 37 1.93 -0.28 3.24
C TRP A 37 2.82 -1.43 2.79
N HIS A 38 3.55 -1.28 1.68
CA HIS A 38 4.40 -2.33 1.13
C HIS A 38 5.64 -2.57 2.00
N SER A 39 6.34 -1.50 2.40
CA SER A 39 7.52 -1.60 3.26
C SER A 39 7.20 -1.76 4.75
N ALA A 40 5.96 -1.50 5.19
CA ALA A 40 5.56 -1.65 6.58
C ALA A 40 5.64 -3.12 7.03
N PRO A 41 6.33 -3.42 8.16
CA PRO A 41 6.73 -4.79 8.51
C PRO A 41 5.55 -5.72 8.81
N TYR A 42 4.43 -5.16 9.28
CA TYR A 42 3.26 -5.91 9.72
C TYR A 42 2.14 -6.00 8.68
N THR A 43 2.21 -5.21 7.59
CA THR A 43 1.20 -5.26 6.51
C THR A 43 1.78 -5.82 5.21
N ARG A 44 3.03 -5.48 4.87
CA ARG A 44 3.77 -5.98 3.70
C ARG A 44 3.07 -5.84 2.35
N GLY A 45 2.06 -4.97 2.27
CA GLY A 45 1.13 -4.85 1.16
C GLY A 45 -0.15 -4.17 1.64
N SER A 46 -1.03 -3.84 0.70
CA SER A 46 -2.31 -3.19 0.99
C SER A 46 -3.44 -4.20 1.20
N TYR A 47 -3.61 -5.12 0.26
CA TYR A 47 -4.65 -6.14 0.23
C TYR A 47 -4.26 -7.23 -0.79
N SER A 48 -4.92 -8.39 -0.71
CA SER A 48 -4.75 -9.47 -1.68
C SER A 48 -5.40 -9.13 -3.03
N TYR A 49 -4.91 -9.76 -4.10
CA TYR A 49 -5.54 -9.76 -5.41
C TYR A 49 -5.29 -11.12 -6.09
N VAL A 50 -6.16 -11.51 -7.01
CA VAL A 50 -5.98 -12.75 -7.79
C VAL A 50 -4.92 -12.48 -8.86
N ALA A 51 -3.72 -12.99 -8.64
CA ALA A 51 -2.61 -12.84 -9.58
C ALA A 51 -2.82 -13.67 -10.86
N VAL A 52 -2.03 -13.39 -11.90
CA VAL A 52 -2.02 -14.24 -13.10
C VAL A 52 -1.61 -15.67 -12.70
N GLY A 53 -2.45 -16.64 -13.04
CA GLY A 53 -2.26 -18.04 -12.65
C GLY A 53 -2.93 -18.44 -11.33
N SER A 54 -3.48 -17.49 -10.58
CA SER A 54 -4.33 -17.74 -9.40
C SER A 54 -5.80 -17.75 -9.76
N SER A 55 -6.63 -18.28 -8.86
CA SER A 55 -8.09 -18.25 -8.96
C SER A 55 -8.75 -17.90 -7.62
N GLY A 56 -10.08 -17.83 -7.59
CA GLY A 56 -10.82 -17.72 -6.33
C GLY A 56 -10.62 -18.93 -5.41
N ASP A 57 -10.30 -20.10 -5.98
CA ASP A 57 -10.06 -21.33 -5.23
C ASP A 57 -8.88 -21.18 -4.27
N ASP A 58 -7.88 -20.36 -4.59
CA ASP A 58 -6.74 -20.07 -3.70
C ASP A 58 -7.20 -19.41 -2.40
N ILE A 59 -8.24 -18.56 -2.47
CA ILE A 59 -8.83 -17.91 -1.29
C ILE A 59 -9.60 -18.93 -0.46
N ASP A 60 -10.35 -19.82 -1.10
CA ASP A 60 -11.08 -20.90 -0.44
C ASP A 60 -10.13 -21.89 0.27
N VAL A 61 -8.96 -22.16 -0.33
CA VAL A 61 -7.89 -22.95 0.29
C VAL A 61 -7.31 -22.25 1.53
N LEU A 62 -7.05 -20.94 1.46
CA LEU A 62 -6.57 -20.17 2.62
C LEU A 62 -7.59 -20.13 3.76
N ALA A 63 -8.88 -20.27 3.47
CA ALA A 63 -9.94 -20.32 4.47
C ALA A 63 -10.08 -21.69 5.16
N GLN A 64 -9.45 -22.74 4.62
CA GLN A 64 -9.53 -24.08 5.22
C GLN A 64 -8.81 -24.13 6.57
N PRO A 65 -9.32 -24.93 7.53
CA PRO A 65 -8.61 -25.16 8.77
C PRO A 65 -7.27 -25.85 8.52
N LEU A 66 -6.31 -25.62 9.42
CA LEU A 66 -5.07 -26.39 9.43
C LEU A 66 -5.38 -27.88 9.69
N PRO A 67 -4.64 -28.81 9.06
CA PRO A 67 -4.73 -30.23 9.37
C PRO A 67 -4.52 -30.47 10.87
N GLU A 68 -5.14 -31.51 11.42
CA GLU A 68 -4.91 -31.89 12.82
C GLU A 68 -3.46 -32.34 13.02
N ASP A 69 -2.82 -31.86 14.07
CA ASP A 69 -1.52 -32.37 14.50
C ASP A 69 -1.77 -33.63 15.33
N PRO A 70 -1.28 -34.81 14.91
CA PRO A 70 -1.42 -36.04 15.70
C PRO A 70 -0.78 -35.94 17.09
N ARG A 71 0.10 -34.97 17.31
CA ARG A 71 0.81 -34.73 18.58
C ARG A 71 0.14 -33.68 19.47
N ASP A 72 -0.85 -32.95 18.95
CA ASP A 72 -1.65 -31.95 19.66
C ASP A 72 -3.10 -31.98 19.15
N PRO A 73 -3.87 -33.04 19.49
CA PRO A 73 -5.26 -33.13 19.09
C PRO A 73 -6.07 -32.03 19.80
N ARG A 74 -6.66 -31.12 19.01
CA ARG A 74 -7.46 -29.99 19.48
C ARG A 74 -8.91 -30.37 19.75
#